data_AF-A0A926QQD4-F1
#
_entry.id   AF-A0A926QQD4-F1
#
_cell.length_a   1.000
_cell.length_b   1.000
_cell.length_c   1.000
_cell.angle_alpha   90.00
_cell.angle_beta   90.00
_cell.angle_gamma   90.00
#
_symmetry.space_group_name_H-M   'P 1'
#
loop_
_entity.id
_entity.type
_entity.pdbx_description
1 polymer ?
#
loop_
_entity_poly.entity_id
_entity_poly.type
_entity_poly.pdbx_seq_one_letter_code
_entity_poly.pdbx_strand_id
1 'polypeptide(L)' 'MYNGLIQWPCGPGKENQEFRFVPRGGDRYEIRTGYGNWCVTAAGATDGARMEFHPCDGGVRQQFFIE' A
#
# COMPACT_ATOMS: atom_id res chain seq x y z
N MET A 1 8.20 -9.36 -12.64
CA MET A 1 6.99 -8.51 -12.70
C MET A 1 7.28 -7.28 -11.86
N TYR A 2 7.07 -6.07 -12.38
CA TYR A 2 7.27 -4.85 -11.58
C TYR A 2 6.03 -4.61 -10.71
N ASN A 3 6.20 -4.61 -9.39
CA ASN A 3 5.15 -4.39 -8.40
C ASN A 3 5.30 -3.03 -7.69
N GLY A 4 6.14 -2.13 -8.20
CA GLY A 4 6.43 -0.85 -7.54
C GLY A 4 5.20 0.05 -7.46
N LEU A 5 5.03 0.72 -6.31
CA LEU A 5 4.14 1.87 -6.18
C LEU A 5 4.85 3.08 -6.77
N ILE A 6 4.24 3.71 -7.77
CA ILE A 6 4.80 4.86 -8.49
C ILE A 6 3.78 5.99 -8.56
N GLN A 7 4.27 7.22 -8.71
CA GLN A 7 3.43 8.34 -9.10
C GLN A 7 2.98 8.21 -10.56
N TRP A 8 1.73 8.57 -10.84
CA TRP A 8 1.18 8.61 -12.18
C TRP A 8 0.07 9.67 -12.24
N PRO A 9 -0.19 10.30 -13.40
CA PRO A 9 -1.35 11.17 -13.57
C PRO A 9 -2.65 10.47 -13.14
N CYS A 10 -3.47 11.17 -12.35
CA CYS A 10 -4.75 10.66 -11.90
C CYS A 10 -5.68 10.41 -13.09
N GLY A 11 -6.32 9.25 -13.12
CA GLY A 11 -7.34 8.91 -14.10
C GLY A 11 -8.57 8.28 -13.43
N PRO A 12 -9.80 8.60 -13.88
CA PRO A 12 -11.00 7.94 -13.36
C PRO A 12 -11.00 6.44 -13.72
N GLY A 13 -11.51 5.60 -12.82
CA GLY A 13 -11.66 4.16 -13.03
C GLY A 13 -10.33 3.41 -13.13
N LYS A 14 -9.27 3.95 -12.53
CA LYS A 14 -7.96 3.30 -12.44
C LYS A 14 -7.85 2.65 -11.07
N GLU A 15 -8.31 1.41 -10.95
CA GLU A 15 -8.37 0.69 -9.66
C GLU A 15 -6.99 0.59 -8.97
N ASN A 16 -5.90 0.66 -9.73
CA ASN A 16 -4.52 0.69 -9.23
C ASN A 16 -4.03 2.07 -8.74
N GLN A 17 -4.89 3.09 -8.81
CA GLN A 17 -4.72 4.43 -8.23
C GLN A 17 -5.78 4.71 -7.15
N GLU A 18 -6.70 3.78 -6.93
CA GLU A 18 -7.73 3.88 -5.90
C GLU A 18 -7.24 3.13 -4.65
N PHE A 19 -7.40 3.74 -3.48
CA PHE A 19 -6.89 3.20 -2.23
C PHE A 19 -7.94 3.28 -1.13
N ARG A 20 -7.92 2.29 -0.25
CA ARG A 20 -8.67 2.30 1.01
C ARG A 20 -7.73 2.12 2.19
N PHE A 21 -8.00 2.88 3.25
CA PHE A 21 -7.35 2.70 4.54
C PHE A 21 -8.14 1.70 5.36
N VAL A 22 -7.50 0.60 5.77
CA VAL A 22 -8.12 -0.46 6.58
C VAL A 22 -7.47 -0.44 7.96
N PRO A 23 -8.21 -0.12 9.03
CA PRO A 23 -7.64 -0.02 10.37
C PRO A 23 -7.16 -1.39 10.87
N ARG A 24 -5.98 -1.40 11.51
CA ARG A 24 -5.38 -2.60 12.13
C ARG A 24 -5.20 -2.48 13.65
N GLY A 25 -5.61 -1.35 14.23
CA GLY A 25 -5.46 -1.04 15.64
C GLY A 25 -4.20 -0.22 15.94
N GLY A 26 -4.17 0.44 17.10
CA GLY A 26 -3.04 1.28 17.52
C GLY A 26 -2.66 2.35 16.50
N ASP A 27 -3.66 3.00 15.90
CA ASP A 27 -3.55 4.06 14.88
C ASP A 27 -2.82 3.65 13.59
N ARG A 28 -2.69 2.34 13.34
CA ARG A 28 -2.11 1.81 12.11
C ARG A 28 -3.18 1.38 11.11
N TYR A 29 -2.85 1.56 9.84
CA TYR A 29 -3.68 1.23 8.70
C TYR A 29 -2.90 0.37 7.69
N GLU A 30 -3.59 -0.59 7.09
CA GLU A 30 -3.20 -1.10 5.77
C GLU A 30 -3.74 -0.16 4.70
N ILE A 31 -2.93 0.11 3.68
CA ILE A 31 -3.35 0.83 2.48
C ILE A 31 -3.56 -0.22 1.39
N ARG A 32 -4.81 -0.48 1.02
CA ARG A 32 -5.15 -1.51 0.02
C ARG A 32 -5.57 -0.85 -1.29
N THR A 33 -5.21 -1.45 -2.41
CA THR A 33 -5.67 -1.01 -3.74
C THR A 33 -7.17 -1.25 -3.92
N GLY A 34 -7.78 -0.55 -4.88
CA GLY A 34 -9.18 -0.72 -5.28
C GLY A 34 -9.47 -2.10 -5.89
N TYR A 35 -8.44 -2.78 -6.39
CA TYR A 35 -8.54 -4.13 -6.97
C TYR A 35 -7.82 -5.18 -6.12
N GLY A 36 -8.41 -6.37 -6.02
CA GLY A 36 -7.80 -7.55 -5.41
C GLY A 36 -7.47 -7.42 -3.91
N ASN A 37 -6.64 -8.34 -3.42
CA ASN A 37 -6.15 -8.35 -2.04
C ASN A 37 -4.68 -7.88 -1.98
N TRP A 38 -4.41 -6.70 -2.53
CA TRP A 38 -3.07 -6.10 -2.58
C TRP A 38 -2.95 -4.94 -1.58
N CYS A 39 -1.81 -4.90 -0.90
CA CYS A 39 -1.44 -3.92 0.10
C CYS A 39 -0.18 -3.18 -0.34
N VAL A 40 -0.14 -1.88 -0.05
CA VAL A 40 1.11 -1.12 -0.05
C VAL A 40 2.03 -1.74 0.99
N THR A 41 3.28 -2.01 0.60
CA THR A 41 4.26 -2.75 1.39
C THR A 41 5.59 -2.03 1.29
N ALA A 42 6.26 -1.83 2.43
CA ALA A 42 7.66 -1.41 2.42
C ALA A 42 8.56 -2.60 2.03
N ALA A 43 9.31 -2.45 0.94
CA ALA A 43 10.23 -3.48 0.45
C ALA A 43 11.48 -3.65 1.33
N GLY A 44 11.71 -2.70 2.25
CA GLY A 44 12.83 -2.72 3.20
C GLY A 44 12.48 -1.99 4.50
N ALA A 45 13.36 -2.10 5.49
CA ALA A 45 13.16 -1.53 6.84
C ALA A 45 13.92 -0.22 7.08
N THR A 46 14.63 0.28 6.07
CA THR A 46 15.44 1.50 6.16
C THR A 46 14.72 2.67 5.50
N ASP A 47 15.08 3.89 5.90
CA ASP A 47 14.62 5.10 5.24
C ASP A 47 14.93 5.07 3.73
N GLY A 48 13.99 5.56 2.92
CA GLY A 48 14.07 5.51 1.47
C GLY A 48 13.77 4.14 0.85
N ALA A 49 13.36 3.14 1.64
CA ALA A 49 12.86 1.88 1.10
C ALA A 49 11.73 2.14 0.10
N ARG A 50 11.77 1.40 -1.01
CA ARG A 50 10.71 1.48 -2.02
C ARG A 50 9.41 0.93 -1.48
N MET A 51 8.31 1.54 -1.92
CA MET A 51 6.97 1.04 -1.70
C MET A 51 6.55 0.18 -2.88
N GLU A 52 5.88 -0.93 -2.59
CA GLU A 52 5.40 -1.88 -3.60
C GLU A 52 4.00 -2.38 -3.27
N PHE A 53 3.34 -2.96 -4.26
CA PHE A 53 2.18 -3.80 -4.06
C PHE A 53 2.62 -5.24 -3.78
N HIS A 54 2.16 -5.78 -2.67
CA HIS A 54 2.32 -7.19 -2.32
C HIS A 54 0.97 -7.73 -1.84
N PRO A 55 0.67 -9.04 -1.96
CA PRO A 55 -0.53 -9.59 -1.35
C PRO A 55 -0.59 -9.22 0.13
N CYS A 56 -1.76 -8.84 0.60
CA CYS A 56 -1.96 -8.49 2.00
C CYS A 56 -1.68 -9.72 2.88
N ASP A 57 -0.70 -9.62 3.76
CA ASP A 57 -0.28 -10.67 4.70
C ASP A 57 -0.49 -10.25 6.17
N GLY A 58 -0.88 -9.00 6.42
CA GLY A 58 -1.08 -8.46 7.76
C GLY A 58 0.19 -8.16 8.53
N GLY A 59 1.36 -8.31 7.90
CA GLY A 59 2.66 -8.05 8.48
C GLY A 59 2.91 -6.57 8.74
N VAL A 60 3.87 -6.29 9.61
CA VAL A 60 4.22 -4.92 10.03
C VAL A 60 4.70 -4.03 8.89
N ARG A 61 5.22 -4.61 7.80
CA ARG A 61 5.63 -3.87 6.58
C ARG A 61 4.47 -3.33 5.75
N GLN A 62 3.25 -3.71 6.10
CA GLN A 62 2.00 -3.28 5.46
C GLN A 62 1.15 -2.39 6.38
N GLN A 63 1.69 -2.00 7.55
CA GLN A 63 0.96 -1.23 8.56
C GLN A 63 1.60 0.13 8.79
N PHE A 64 0.89 1.18 8.40
CA PHE A 64 1.40 2.56 8.39
C PHE A 64 0.59 3.43 9.34
N PHE A 65 1.26 4.38 9.98
CA PHE A 65 0.57 5.55 10.54
C PHE A 65 0.22 6.49 9.39
N ILE A 66 -0.91 7.19 9.52
CA ILE A 66 -1.35 8.22 8.59
C ILE A 66 -1.47 9.50 9.41
N GLU A 67 -0.70 10.52 9.05
CA GLU A 67 -0.61 11.82 9.72
C GLU A 67 -0.82 12.97 8.74
#